data_AF-A0A634Z3M3-F1
#
_entry.id   AF-A0A634Z3M3-F1
#
_cell.length_a   1.000
_cell.length_b   1.000
_cell.length_c   1.000
_cell.angle_alpha   90.00
_cell.angle_beta   90.00
_cell.angle_gamma   90.00
#
_symmetry.space_group_name_H-M   'P 1'
#
loop_
_entity.id
_entity.type
_entity.pdbx_description
1 polymer ?
#
loop_
_entity_poly.entity_id
_entity_poly.type
_entity_poly.pdbx_seq_one_letter_code
_entity_poly.pdbx_strand_id
1 'polypeptide(L)'
;MADKIKIFLESLTDENSKNSRNIKSVSMLIVGLGLWLVSYSVISILFNSYFGFDSDVMGKIFRMLVIGGGITLLGSITPWMFRQDKNTIDAIYNPKIK
;
A
#
# COMPACT_ATOMS: atom_id res chain seq x y z
N MET A 1 -0.24 -25.45 11.47
CA MET A 1 0.29 -24.21 10.86
C MET A 1 -0.81 -23.41 10.18
N ALA A 2 -1.68 -24.05 9.39
CA ALA A 2 -2.89 -23.46 8.83
C ALA A 2 -3.78 -22.76 9.90
N ASP A 3 -3.99 -23.36 11.07
CA ASP A 3 -4.78 -22.73 12.16
C ASP A 3 -4.14 -21.45 12.70
N LYS A 4 -2.81 -21.37 12.80
CA LYS A 4 -2.13 -20.15 13.24
C LYS A 4 -2.27 -19.03 12.21
N ILE A 5 -2.24 -19.39 10.93
CA ILE A 5 -2.45 -18.45 9.81
C ILE A 5 -3.91 -18.01 9.78
N LYS A 6 -4.88 -18.91 10.02
CA LYS A 6 -6.31 -18.60 10.13
C LYS A 6 -6.58 -17.64 11.28
N ILE A 7 -6.07 -17.95 12.49
CA ILE A 7 -6.21 -17.07 13.67
C ILE A 7 -5.54 -15.71 13.43
N PHE A 8 -4.38 -15.70 12.76
CA PHE A 8 -3.71 -14.46 12.38
C PHE A 8 -4.57 -13.64 11.40
N LEU A 9 -5.06 -14.24 10.32
CA LEU A 9 -5.93 -13.60 9.34
C LEU A 9 -7.24 -13.09 9.97
N GLU A 10 -7.91 -13.88 10.81
CA GLU A 10 -9.08 -13.45 11.58
C GLU A 10 -8.75 -12.24 12.48
N SER A 11 -7.58 -12.23 13.11
CA SER A 11 -7.12 -11.07 13.89
C SER A 11 -6.85 -9.82 13.05
N LEU A 12 -6.56 -9.96 11.76
CA LEU A 12 -6.35 -8.83 10.84
C LEU A 12 -7.67 -8.30 10.26
N THR A 13 -8.64 -9.19 10.07
CA THR A 13 -9.98 -8.90 9.54
C THR A 13 -10.90 -8.25 10.56
N ASP A 14 -10.72 -8.52 11.86
CA ASP A 14 -11.56 -7.92 12.89
C ASP A 14 -11.26 -6.41 13.03
N GLU A 15 -12.16 -5.55 12.53
CA GLU A 15 -11.98 -4.08 12.42
C GLU A 15 -11.72 -3.40 13.78
N ASN A 16 -12.02 -4.06 14.90
CA ASN A 16 -11.76 -3.58 16.26
C ASN A 16 -10.47 -4.12 16.90
N SER A 17 -9.73 -4.98 16.20
CA SER A 17 -8.47 -5.52 16.73
C SER A 17 -7.35 -4.48 16.64
N LYS A 18 -6.46 -4.52 17.64
CA LYS A 18 -5.23 -3.70 17.69
C LYS A 18 -4.36 -3.90 16.44
N ASN A 19 -4.44 -5.08 15.82
CA ASN A 19 -3.69 -5.44 14.63
C ASN A 19 -4.26 -4.83 13.34
N SER A 20 -5.59 -4.82 13.16
CA SER A 20 -6.23 -4.20 11.99
C SER A 20 -5.96 -2.70 11.94
N ARG A 21 -6.02 -2.04 13.11
CA ARG A 21 -5.68 -0.61 13.27
C ARG A 21 -4.21 -0.32 12.94
N ASN A 22 -3.30 -1.21 13.34
CA ASN A 22 -1.88 -1.09 13.01
C ASN A 22 -1.61 -1.27 11.51
N ILE A 23 -2.25 -2.24 10.84
CA ILE A 23 -2.11 -2.43 9.38
C ILE A 23 -2.60 -1.21 8.62
N LYS A 24 -3.75 -0.64 9.02
CA LYS A 24 -4.28 0.58 8.42
C LYS A 24 -3.35 1.78 8.63
N SER A 25 -2.75 1.89 9.81
CA SER A 25 -1.76 2.94 10.13
C SER A 25 -0.49 2.79 9.29
N VAL A 26 0.09 1.59 9.21
CA VAL A 26 1.28 1.30 8.39
C VAL A 26 0.99 1.53 6.91
N SER A 27 -0.18 1.12 6.42
CA SER A 27 -0.62 1.41 5.07
C SER A 27 -0.72 2.91 4.80
N MET A 28 -1.32 3.70 5.71
CA MET A 28 -1.37 5.16 5.57
C MET A 28 0.03 5.78 5.54
N LEU A 29 0.98 5.27 6.32
CA LEU A 29 2.37 5.72 6.27
C LEU A 29 3.03 5.42 4.92
N ILE A 30 2.81 4.22 4.38
CA ILE A 30 3.31 3.83 3.05
C ILE A 30 2.72 4.71 1.95
N VAL A 31 1.41 4.98 2.01
CA VAL A 31 0.72 5.92 1.10
C VAL A 31 1.31 7.32 1.22
N GLY A 32 1.55 7.80 2.44
CA GLY A 32 2.15 9.10 2.70
C GLY A 32 3.57 9.23 2.11
N LEU A 33 4.40 8.19 2.27
CA LEU A 33 5.74 8.15 1.67
C LEU A 33 5.68 8.14 0.13
N GLY A 34 4.75 7.37 -0.44
CA GLY A 34 4.52 7.35 -1.88
C GLY A 34 4.09 8.71 -2.42
N LEU A 35 3.12 9.36 -1.77
CA LEU A 35 2.66 10.69 -2.12
C LEU A 35 3.75 11.76 -2.00
N TRP A 36 4.62 11.65 -1.00
CA TRP A 36 5.74 12.55 -0.82
C TRP A 36 6.75 12.44 -1.98
N LEU A 37 7.10 11.21 -2.37
CA LEU A 37 7.95 10.92 -3.54
C LEU A 37 7.35 11.45 -4.85
N VAL A 38 6.04 11.25 -5.05
CA VAL A 38 5.33 11.77 -6.23
C VAL A 38 5.34 13.29 -6.23
N SER A 39 5.00 13.92 -5.10
CA SER A 39 4.94 15.38 -4.98
C SER A 39 6.31 16.01 -5.23
N TYR A 40 7.37 15.45 -4.64
CA TYR A 40 8.75 15.88 -4.89
C TYR A 40 9.10 15.80 -6.38
N SER A 41 8.79 14.66 -7.01
CA SER A 41 9.11 14.44 -8.42
C SER A 41 8.33 15.38 -9.34
N VAL A 42 7.04 15.62 -9.08
CA VAL A 42 6.22 16.59 -9.84
C VAL A 42 6.77 18.00 -9.71
N ILE A 43 7.12 18.43 -8.50
CA ILE A 43 7.73 19.75 -8.26
C ILE A 43 9.05 19.85 -9.04
N SER A 44 9.94 18.87 -8.94
CA SER A 44 11.20 18.87 -9.68
C SER A 44 11.01 18.91 -11.19
N ILE A 45 9.96 18.26 -11.72
CA ILE A 45 9.64 18.31 -13.16
C ILE A 45 9.13 19.69 -13.57
N LEU A 46 8.22 20.30 -12.79
CA LEU A 46 7.65 21.61 -13.08
C LEU A 46 8.70 22.73 -13.01
N PHE A 47 9.62 22.64 -12.06
CA PHE A 47 10.73 23.58 -11.89
C PHE A 47 11.97 23.20 -12.71
N ASN A 48 11.90 22.20 -13.59
CA ASN A 48 13.03 21.82 -14.43
C ASN A 48 13.54 22.99 -15.28
N SER A 49 12.63 23.86 -15.75
CA SER A 49 13.01 25.09 -16.47
C SER A 49 13.80 26.09 -15.62
N TYR A 50 13.73 25.99 -14.29
CA TYR A 50 14.42 26.87 -13.35
C TYR A 50 15.75 26.27 -12.86
N PHE A 51 15.80 24.95 -12.68
CA PHE A 51 17.00 24.23 -12.23
C PHE A 51 17.90 23.75 -13.36
N GLY A 52 17.39 23.68 -14.59
CA GLY A 52 18.15 23.26 -15.77
C GLY A 52 18.68 21.82 -15.66
N PHE A 53 17.86 20.87 -15.21
CA PHE A 53 18.34 19.49 -15.03
C PHE A 53 18.65 18.83 -16.38
N ASP A 54 19.79 18.14 -16.43
CA ASP A 54 20.17 17.30 -17.56
C ASP A 54 19.20 16.13 -17.75
N SER A 55 19.17 15.60 -18.97
CA SER A 55 18.29 14.49 -19.37
C SER A 55 18.44 13.24 -18.48
N ASP A 56 19.65 12.93 -18.00
CA ASP A 56 19.90 11.78 -17.12
C ASP A 56 19.28 11.98 -15.71
N VAL A 57 19.35 13.21 -15.18
CA VAL A 57 18.74 13.56 -13.88
C VAL A 57 17.23 13.54 -14.00
N MET A 58 16.69 14.07 -15.10
CA MET A 58 15.26 14.05 -15.38
C MET A 58 14.72 12.62 -15.54
N GLY A 59 15.50 11.73 -16.17
CA GLY A 59 15.19 10.30 -16.25
C GLY A 59 15.11 9.62 -14.88
N LYS A 60 15.97 10.00 -13.92
CA LYS A 60 15.93 9.49 -12.54
C LYS A 60 14.72 10.02 -11.76
N ILE A 61 14.40 11.31 -11.91
CA ILE A 61 13.20 11.92 -11.29
C ILE A 61 11.93 11.26 -11.82
N PHE A 62 11.86 10.99 -13.13
CA PHE A 62 10.71 10.29 -13.71
C PHE A 62 10.56 8.86 -13.17
N ARG A 63 11.67 8.12 -13.00
CA ARG A 63 11.63 6.80 -12.35
C ARG A 63 11.18 6.89 -10.90
N MET A 64 11.62 7.90 -10.14
CA MET A 64 11.14 8.14 -8.77
C MET A 64 9.64 8.43 -8.73
N LEU A 65 9.10 9.18 -9.70
CA LEU A 65 7.67 9.42 -9.82
C LEU A 65 6.88 8.12 -10.03
N VAL A 66 7.34 7.25 -10.94
CA VAL A 66 6.71 5.95 -11.21
C VAL A 66 6.77 5.04 -9.97
N ILE A 67 7.91 4.99 -9.29
CA ILE A 67 8.08 4.21 -8.05
C ILE A 67 7.18 4.76 -6.94
N GLY A 68 7.14 6.07 -6.74
CA GLY A 68 6.27 6.73 -5.75
C GLY A 68 4.80 6.44 -6.03
N GLY A 69 4.38 6.50 -7.30
CA GLY A 69 3.03 6.12 -7.72
C GLY A 69 2.71 4.66 -7.41
N GLY A 70 3.64 3.73 -7.72
CA GLY A 70 3.49 2.30 -7.39
C GLY A 70 3.38 2.03 -5.90
N ILE A 71 4.21 2.68 -5.07
CA ILE A 71 4.17 2.56 -3.60
C ILE A 71 2.84 3.09 -3.06
N THR A 72 2.34 4.20 -3.62
CA THR A 72 1.05 4.80 -3.22
C THR A 72 -0.11 3.85 -3.50
N LEU A 73 -0.12 3.22 -4.68
CA LEU A 73 -1.13 2.22 -5.07
C LEU A 73 -1.06 0.95 -4.21
N LEU A 74 0.14 0.43 -3.94
CA LEU A 74 0.31 -0.70 -3.04
C LEU A 74 -0.18 -0.37 -1.63
N GLY A 75 0.20 0.80 -1.12
CA GLY A 75 -0.25 1.30 0.17
C GLY A 75 -1.77 1.43 0.25
N SER A 76 -2.44 1.90 -0.81
CA SER A 76 -3.89 2.11 -0.82
C SER A 76 -4.70 0.81 -1.00
N ILE A 77 -4.15 -0.19 -1.68
CA ILE A 77 -4.77 -1.52 -1.84
C ILE A 77 -4.61 -2.37 -0.57
N THR A 78 -3.55 -2.15 0.21
CA THR A 78 -3.23 -2.92 1.42
C THR A 78 -4.42 -3.04 2.40
N PRO A 79 -5.12 -1.97 2.82
CA PRO A 79 -6.28 -2.07 3.72
C PRO A 79 -7.45 -2.83 3.11
N TRP A 80 -7.60 -2.80 1.79
CA TRP A 80 -8.67 -3.48 1.08
C TRP A 80 -8.41 -4.99 0.99
N MET A 81 -7.16 -5.39 0.76
CA MET A 81 -6.73 -6.80 0.84
C MET A 81 -6.92 -7.42 2.22
N PHE A 82 -6.77 -6.63 3.29
CA PHE A 82 -6.97 -7.10 4.67
C PHE A 82 -8.40 -6.95 5.19
N ARG A 83 -9.28 -6.29 4.42
CA ARG A 83 -10.75 -6.33 4.60
C ARG A 83 -11.35 -7.57 3.91
N GLN A 84 -10.69 -8.72 3.99
CA GLN A 84 -11.32 -9.97 3.57
C GLN A 84 -12.47 -10.26 4.53
N ASP A 85 -13.69 -10.13 4.00
CA ASP A 85 -14.94 -10.43 4.70
C ASP A 85 -14.85 -11.79 5.42
N LYS A 86 -15.41 -11.94 6.63
CA LYS A 86 -15.36 -13.20 7.40
C LYS A 86 -15.84 -14.39 6.55
N ASN A 87 -16.81 -14.15 5.67
CA ASN A 87 -17.32 -15.11 4.70
C ASN A 87 -16.28 -15.61 3.69
N THR A 88 -15.30 -14.79 3.33
CA THR A 88 -14.22 -15.17 2.40
C THR A 88 -13.19 -16.06 3.09
N ILE A 89 -12.86 -15.76 4.35
CA ILE A 89 -11.94 -16.58 5.15
C ILE A 89 -12.57 -17.94 5.45
N ASP A 90 -13.86 -17.97 5.80
CA ASP A 90 -14.59 -19.23 5.99
C ASP A 90 -14.73 -20.03 4.69
N ALA A 91 -14.94 -19.38 3.53
CA ALA A 91 -14.99 -20.08 2.24
C ALA A 91 -13.64 -20.70 1.83
N ILE A 92 -12.52 -20.06 2.18
CA ILE A 92 -11.17 -20.54 1.87
C ILE A 92 -10.75 -21.69 2.82
N TYR A 93 -11.11 -21.61 4.10
CA TYR A 93 -10.66 -22.57 5.12
C TYR A 93 -11.69 -23.65 5.49
N ASN A 94 -12.96 -23.51 5.07
CA ASN A 94 -13.99 -24.53 5.26
C ASN A 94 -14.83 -24.72 3.99
N PRO A 95 -14.31 -25.38 2.94
CA PRO A 95 -15.04 -25.62 1.70
C PRO A 95 -16.24 -26.59 1.82
N LYS A 96 -16.61 -27.02 3.04
CA LYS A 96 -17.56 -28.12 3.28
C LYS A 96 -18.93 -27.71 3.84
N ILE A 97 -19.32 -26.44 3.80
CA ILE A 97 -20.72 -26.06 4.03
C ILE A 97 -21.36 -25.75 2.69
N LYS A 98 -21.88 -26.79 2.04
CA LYS A 98 -22.90 -26.71 1.01
C LYS A 98 -24.12 -27.46 1.51
#